data_AF-W6FH42-F1
#
_entry.id   AF-W6FH42-F1
#
_cell.length_a   1.000
_cell.length_b   1.000
_cell.length_c   1.000
_cell.angle_alpha   90.00
_cell.angle_beta   90.00
_cell.angle_gamma   90.00
#
_symmetry.space_group_name_H-M   'P 1'
#
loop_
_entity.id
_entity.type
_entity.pdbx_description
1 polymer ?
#
loop_
_entity_poly.entity_id
_entity_poly.type
_entity_poly.pdbx_seq_one_letter_code
_entity_poly.pdbx_strand_id
1 'polypeptide(L)'
;ANGTVSFTEMVQDMGAGLAVVPLMGLLESIAVAKSFASQNNYHVDANQELLAIGLTNVLGSLVSSYPVTGSFGRTAVNAQSGVCTPAGGLVTGVLVLLSLDYLTSLFYYIPKSALAAVIIMAVAPLFDAGIFGTLWRVKRLDLLPLCVTFLLCFWEVQYGILAGTLVSALILLHSVARPKIQVSEGPVLVLQPASGLHFPAIEALREAILSRTLEASPPRCAVLDCTHVCSIDYTVVLGLGDLLGDFHRHGVTLAFVGLQVPVLRALLSADLKGIQYFSTLEEAEKYLSQEPGTQPYNISEDSVPEHKVALLKA
;
A
#
# COMPACT_ATOMS: atom_id res chain seq x y z
N ALA A 1 -13.50 47.73 8.19
CA ALA A 1 -12.95 48.23 9.47
C ALA A 1 -11.88 47.25 9.91
N ASN A 2 -10.66 47.70 10.19
CA ASN A 2 -9.61 46.82 10.71
C ASN A 2 -9.95 46.50 12.17
N GLY A 3 -10.38 45.27 12.44
CA GLY A 3 -10.64 44.77 13.77
C GLY A 3 -9.51 43.85 14.21
N THR A 4 -9.08 43.96 15.47
CA THR A 4 -8.26 42.93 16.12
C THR A 4 -9.12 41.71 16.40
N VAL A 5 -8.84 40.62 15.69
CA VAL A 5 -9.49 39.32 15.86
C VAL A 5 -8.78 38.57 16.98
N SER A 6 -9.52 37.94 17.89
CA SER A 6 -8.92 37.11 18.94
C SER A 6 -8.31 35.82 18.35
N PHE A 7 -7.33 35.22 19.03
CA PHE A 7 -6.73 33.95 18.58
C PHE A 7 -7.78 32.85 18.40
N THR A 8 -8.76 32.78 19.29
CA THR A 8 -9.84 31.79 19.23
C THR A 8 -10.73 32.01 17.99
N GLU A 9 -11.08 33.26 17.69
CA GLU A 9 -11.83 33.59 16.46
C GLU A 9 -11.01 33.27 15.21
N MET A 10 -9.70 33.56 15.18
CA MET A 10 -8.83 33.18 14.06
C MET A 10 -8.80 31.67 13.83
N VAL A 11 -8.68 30.88 14.90
CA VAL A 11 -8.68 29.41 14.81
C VAL A 11 -10.02 28.89 14.33
N GLN A 12 -11.13 29.48 14.78
CA GLN A 12 -12.48 29.11 14.34
C GLN A 12 -12.72 29.48 12.88
N ASP A 13 -12.30 30.67 12.45
CA ASP A 13 -12.43 31.14 11.06
C ASP A 13 -11.60 30.29 10.10
N MET A 14 -10.41 29.87 10.50
CA MET A 14 -9.59 28.97 9.69
C MET A 14 -10.13 27.53 9.67
N GLY A 15 -10.80 27.10 10.76
CA GLY A 15 -11.48 25.81 10.86
C GLY A 15 -10.63 24.63 10.40
N ALA A 16 -11.16 23.84 9.46
CA ALA A 16 -10.46 22.69 8.87
C ALA A 16 -9.20 23.07 8.06
N GLY A 17 -9.08 24.33 7.63
CA GLY A 17 -7.93 24.83 6.88
C GLY A 17 -6.60 24.71 7.64
N LEU A 18 -6.64 24.73 8.98
CA LEU A 18 -5.47 24.50 9.83
C LEU A 18 -4.83 23.13 9.63
N ALA A 19 -5.62 22.10 9.30
CA ALA A 19 -5.12 20.76 9.03
C ALA A 19 -4.88 20.55 7.52
N VAL A 20 -5.75 21.09 6.67
CA VAL A 20 -5.70 20.88 5.22
C VAL A 20 -4.49 21.57 4.61
N VAL A 21 -4.20 22.83 4.96
CA VAL A 21 -3.12 23.59 4.32
C VAL A 21 -1.74 22.96 4.54
N PRO A 22 -1.32 22.58 5.77
CA PRO A 22 -0.03 21.92 5.99
C PRO A 22 0.05 20.54 5.34
N LEU A 23 -1.04 19.76 5.40
CA LEU A 23 -1.09 18.44 4.77
C LEU A 23 -0.91 18.55 3.25
N MET A 24 -1.59 19.52 2.63
CA MET A 24 -1.48 19.74 1.19
C MET A 24 -0.10 20.27 0.80
N GLY A 25 0.47 21.19 1.57
CA GLY A 25 1.84 21.67 1.34
C GLY A 25 2.88 20.56 1.42
N LEU A 26 2.70 19.62 2.36
CA LEU A 26 3.54 18.43 2.47
C LEU A 26 3.39 17.49 1.28
N LEU A 27 2.15 17.17 0.90
CA LEU A 27 1.86 16.28 -0.23
C LEU A 27 2.42 16.85 -1.53
N GLU A 28 2.24 18.15 -1.77
CA GLU A 28 2.80 18.84 -2.93
C GLU A 28 4.34 18.78 -2.93
N SER A 29 4.98 19.10 -1.80
CA SER A 29 6.45 19.09 -1.72
C SER A 29 7.03 17.69 -1.91
N ILE A 30 6.45 16.66 -1.27
CA ILE A 30 6.89 15.27 -1.45
C ILE A 30 6.68 14.81 -2.90
N ALA A 31 5.56 15.19 -3.52
CA ALA A 31 5.28 14.85 -4.91
C ALA A 31 6.33 15.46 -5.86
N VAL A 32 6.66 16.75 -5.70
CA VAL A 32 7.73 17.41 -6.44
C VAL A 32 9.06 16.71 -6.19
N ALA A 33 9.43 16.53 -4.92
CA ALA A 33 10.72 15.94 -4.54
C ALA A 33 10.90 14.54 -5.14
N LYS A 34 9.89 13.67 -5.03
CA LYS A 34 9.93 12.30 -5.59
C LYS A 34 9.98 12.29 -7.12
N SER A 35 9.26 13.20 -7.78
CA SER A 35 9.28 13.31 -9.25
C SER A 35 10.69 13.61 -9.76
N PHE A 36 11.37 14.61 -9.17
CA PHE A 36 12.75 14.94 -9.54
C PHE A 36 13.77 13.89 -9.06
N ALA A 37 13.53 13.24 -7.92
CA ALA A 37 14.37 12.14 -7.42
C ALA A 37 14.38 10.95 -8.37
N SER A 38 13.21 10.60 -8.91
CA SER A 38 13.08 9.53 -9.91
C SER A 38 13.79 9.87 -11.23
N GLN A 39 13.79 11.14 -11.65
CA GLN A 39 14.48 11.55 -12.89
C GLN A 39 16.01 11.60 -12.72
N ASN A 40 16.50 11.98 -11.53
CA ASN A 40 17.91 12.19 -11.26
C ASN A 40 18.57 11.07 -10.43
N ASN A 41 17.87 9.95 -10.21
CA ASN A 41 18.37 8.75 -9.52
C ASN A 41 18.91 9.00 -8.10
N TYR A 42 18.19 9.76 -7.28
CA TYR A 42 18.48 9.91 -5.86
C TYR A 42 17.27 9.52 -5.00
N HIS A 43 17.48 9.35 -3.70
CA HIS A 43 16.42 9.05 -2.74
C HIS A 43 16.05 10.27 -1.90
N VAL A 44 14.76 10.40 -1.59
CA VAL A 44 14.21 11.45 -0.74
C VAL A 44 13.65 10.81 0.52
N ASP A 45 14.06 11.30 1.68
CA ASP A 45 13.46 10.95 2.96
C ASP A 45 12.26 11.86 3.24
N ALA A 46 11.06 11.28 3.26
CA ALA A 46 9.82 12.00 3.51
C ALA A 46 9.75 12.59 4.93
N ASN A 47 10.36 11.95 5.92
CA ASN A 47 10.38 12.46 7.29
C ASN A 47 11.25 13.70 7.40
N GLN A 48 12.40 13.70 6.72
CA GLN A 48 13.29 14.85 6.67
C GLN A 48 12.64 16.04 5.94
N GLU A 49 11.95 15.79 4.82
CA GLU A 49 11.20 16.82 4.10
C GLU A 49 10.06 17.42 4.94
N LEU A 50 9.33 16.58 5.68
CA LEU A 50 8.29 17.04 6.60
C LEU A 50 8.85 18.00 7.65
N LEU A 51 9.97 17.63 8.28
CA LEU A 51 10.64 18.48 9.27
C LEU A 51 11.16 19.79 8.64
N ALA A 52 11.73 19.72 7.44
CA ALA A 52 12.26 20.89 6.73
C ALA A 52 11.17 21.90 6.37
N ILE A 53 10.04 21.44 5.80
CA ILE A 53 8.89 22.28 5.44
C ILE A 53 8.22 22.84 6.69
N GLY A 54 8.08 22.02 7.74
CA GLY A 54 7.51 22.44 9.02
C GLY A 54 8.32 23.57 9.64
N LEU A 55 9.65 23.39 9.75
CA LEU A 55 10.55 24.41 10.28
C LEU A 55 10.55 25.67 9.41
N THR A 56 10.54 25.53 8.09
CA THR A 56 10.49 26.65 7.15
C THR A 56 9.22 27.49 7.34
N ASN A 57 8.07 26.85 7.53
CA ASN A 57 6.80 27.56 7.76
C ASN A 57 6.71 28.19 9.14
N VAL A 58 7.26 27.55 10.18
CA VAL A 58 7.36 28.16 11.52
C VAL A 58 8.23 29.41 11.48
N LEU A 59 9.43 29.32 10.90
CA LEU A 59 10.31 30.49 10.74
C LEU A 59 9.69 31.56 9.83
N GLY A 60 9.01 31.16 8.75
CA GLY A 60 8.31 32.04 7.83
C GLY A 60 7.18 32.83 8.48
N SER A 61 6.47 32.24 9.44
CA SER A 61 5.39 32.92 10.17
C SER A 61 5.88 34.13 10.97
N LEU A 62 7.14 34.14 11.43
CA LEU A 62 7.74 35.25 12.18
C LEU A 62 8.02 36.48 11.32
N VAL A 63 8.04 36.32 9.99
CA VAL A 63 8.31 37.40 9.02
C VAL A 63 7.10 37.69 8.14
N SER A 64 5.89 37.27 8.55
CA SER A 64 4.64 37.44 7.78
C SER A 64 4.67 36.75 6.40
N SER A 65 5.36 35.61 6.28
CA SER A 65 5.36 34.82 5.05
C SER A 65 4.03 34.12 4.84
N TYR A 66 3.62 33.97 3.57
CA TYR A 66 2.63 32.98 3.18
C TYR A 66 3.17 31.56 3.41
N PRO A 67 2.29 30.56 3.59
CA PRO A 67 2.69 29.16 3.69
C PRO A 67 3.55 28.75 2.48
N VAL A 68 4.72 28.20 2.77
CA VAL A 68 5.70 27.77 1.78
C VAL A 68 5.50 26.28 1.47
N THR A 69 5.40 25.96 0.18
CA THR A 69 5.28 24.59 -0.35
C THR A 69 6.32 24.34 -1.45
N GLY A 70 6.42 23.08 -1.90
CA GLY A 70 7.21 22.72 -3.07
C GLY A 70 6.62 23.30 -4.35
N SER A 71 7.45 23.54 -5.37
CA SER A 71 6.98 24.16 -6.63
C SER A 71 7.57 23.48 -7.84
N PHE A 72 6.72 22.81 -8.63
CA PHE A 72 7.13 22.14 -9.86
C PHE A 72 7.89 23.06 -10.82
N GLY A 73 7.36 24.26 -11.09
CA GLY A 73 7.98 25.20 -12.02
C GLY A 73 9.34 25.72 -11.55
N ARG A 74 9.44 26.16 -10.28
CA ARG A 74 10.70 26.69 -9.74
C ARG A 74 11.77 25.60 -9.65
N THR A 75 11.41 24.40 -9.20
CA THR A 75 12.32 23.27 -9.13
C THR A 75 12.75 22.79 -10.52
N ALA A 76 11.85 22.78 -11.51
CA ALA A 76 12.17 22.43 -12.88
C ALA A 76 13.22 23.36 -13.49
N VAL A 77 13.03 24.67 -13.35
CA VAL A 77 13.99 25.67 -13.84
C VAL A 77 15.33 25.54 -13.11
N ASN A 78 15.30 25.34 -11.78
CA ASN A 78 16.50 25.17 -10.98
C ASN A 78 17.30 23.91 -11.38
N ALA A 79 16.61 22.80 -11.63
CA ALA A 79 17.22 21.56 -12.11
C ALA A 79 17.79 21.71 -13.53
N GLN A 80 17.05 22.33 -14.45
CA GLN A 80 17.51 22.59 -15.83
C GLN A 80 18.70 23.56 -15.87
N SER A 81 18.83 24.43 -14.87
CA SER A 81 19.97 25.34 -14.70
C SER A 81 21.23 24.66 -14.15
N GLY A 82 21.18 23.34 -13.85
CA GLY A 82 22.34 22.57 -13.38
C GLY A 82 22.69 22.78 -11.91
N VAL A 83 21.73 23.22 -11.08
CA VAL A 83 21.98 23.41 -9.64
C VAL A 83 22.00 22.07 -8.92
N CYS A 84 23.15 21.71 -8.36
CA CYS A 84 23.36 20.41 -7.70
C CYS A 84 23.32 20.46 -6.16
N THR A 85 23.24 21.65 -5.56
CA THR A 85 23.31 21.80 -4.09
C THR A 85 22.18 22.68 -3.53
N PRO A 86 21.71 22.43 -2.29
CA PRO A 86 20.74 23.30 -1.63
C PRO A 86 21.21 24.74 -1.45
N ALA A 87 22.53 24.98 -1.49
CA ALA A 87 23.11 26.32 -1.41
C ALA A 87 22.65 27.26 -2.55
N GLY A 88 22.16 26.71 -3.68
CA GLY A 88 21.49 27.52 -4.72
C GLY A 88 20.28 28.30 -4.19
N GLY A 89 19.62 27.80 -3.13
CA GLY A 89 18.55 28.49 -2.42
C GLY A 89 19.01 29.80 -1.76
N LEU A 90 20.26 29.87 -1.27
CA LEU A 90 20.82 31.09 -0.68
C LEU A 90 21.05 32.16 -1.74
N VAL A 91 21.64 31.77 -2.89
CA VAL A 91 21.89 32.69 -4.00
C VAL A 91 20.58 33.24 -4.55
N THR A 92 19.60 32.36 -4.78
CA THR A 92 18.26 32.78 -5.25
C THR A 92 17.56 33.67 -4.22
N GLY A 93 17.64 33.36 -2.92
CA GLY A 93 17.10 34.19 -1.86
C GLY A 93 17.71 35.61 -1.82
N VAL A 94 19.03 35.73 -1.88
CA VAL A 94 19.73 37.03 -1.92
C VAL A 94 19.33 37.82 -3.16
N LEU A 95 19.27 37.17 -4.33
CA LEU A 95 18.84 37.82 -5.57
C LEU A 95 17.39 38.30 -5.50
N VAL A 96 16.49 37.54 -4.86
CA VAL A 96 15.10 37.98 -4.65
C VAL A 96 15.05 39.22 -3.76
N LEU A 97 15.80 39.25 -2.65
CA LEU A 97 15.85 40.42 -1.76
C LEU A 97 16.40 41.67 -2.47
N LEU A 98 17.49 41.52 -3.24
CA LEU A 98 18.03 42.62 -4.05
C LEU A 98 17.06 43.06 -5.14
N SER A 99 16.35 42.12 -5.77
CA SER A 99 15.38 42.44 -6.80
C SER A 99 14.19 43.22 -6.26
N LEU A 100 13.74 42.91 -5.04
CA LEU A 100 12.66 43.63 -4.37
C LEU A 100 13.06 45.07 -4.03
N ASP A 101 14.30 45.29 -3.60
CA ASP A 101 14.81 46.62 -3.22
C ASP A 101 15.07 47.52 -4.45
N TYR A 102 15.67 46.98 -5.52
CA TYR A 102 16.15 47.78 -6.65
C TYR A 102 15.36 47.60 -7.97
N LEU A 103 14.81 46.41 -8.25
CA LEU A 103 14.26 46.05 -9.57
C LEU A 103 12.73 46.06 -9.65
N THR A 104 12.02 46.26 -8.54
CA THR A 104 10.54 46.26 -8.50
C THR A 104 9.91 47.19 -9.53
N SER A 105 10.47 48.39 -9.73
CA SER A 105 10.00 49.36 -10.74
C SER A 105 10.17 48.86 -12.19
N LEU A 106 11.19 48.04 -12.46
CA LEU A 106 11.39 47.44 -13.79
C LEU A 106 10.41 46.30 -14.04
N PHE A 107 10.08 45.51 -13.01
CA PHE A 107 9.18 44.37 -13.15
C PHE A 107 7.75 44.75 -13.54
N TYR A 108 7.34 46.00 -13.28
CA TYR A 108 6.06 46.53 -13.75
C TYR A 108 5.88 46.42 -15.28
N TYR A 109 6.98 46.53 -16.05
CA TYR A 109 6.94 46.49 -17.51
C TYR A 109 6.98 45.08 -18.08
N ILE A 110 7.10 44.04 -17.25
CA ILE A 110 7.17 42.66 -17.74
C ILE A 110 5.80 42.24 -18.28
N PRO A 111 5.69 41.89 -19.57
CA PRO A 111 4.43 41.45 -20.13
C PRO A 111 4.03 40.09 -19.55
N LYS A 112 2.75 39.97 -19.16
CA LYS A 112 2.20 38.71 -18.61
C LYS A 112 2.36 37.52 -19.58
N SER A 113 2.39 37.77 -20.89
CA SER A 113 2.62 36.76 -21.92
C SER A 113 4.02 36.13 -21.83
N ALA A 114 5.06 36.90 -21.49
CA ALA A 114 6.39 36.36 -21.28
C ALA A 114 6.44 35.44 -20.06
N LEU A 115 5.78 35.82 -18.96
CA LEU A 115 5.69 34.99 -17.76
C LEU A 115 4.95 33.67 -18.04
N ALA A 116 3.84 33.72 -18.80
CA ALA A 116 3.12 32.51 -19.21
C ALA A 116 3.99 31.58 -20.07
N ALA A 117 4.76 32.13 -21.01
CA ALA A 117 5.68 31.34 -21.84
C ALA A 117 6.75 30.62 -21.00
N VAL A 118 7.33 31.28 -20.00
CA VAL A 118 8.31 30.67 -19.08
C VAL A 118 7.69 29.51 -18.30
N ILE A 119 6.46 29.67 -17.79
CA ILE A 119 5.77 28.60 -17.05
C ILE A 119 5.49 27.40 -17.97
N ILE A 120 4.97 27.63 -19.18
CA ILE A 120 4.70 26.55 -20.15
C ILE A 120 5.99 25.79 -20.49
N MET A 121 7.08 26.50 -20.76
CA MET A 121 8.38 25.87 -21.06
C MET A 121 8.96 25.10 -19.87
N ALA A 122 8.75 25.57 -18.65
CA ALA A 122 9.22 24.87 -17.44
C ALA A 122 8.43 23.57 -17.17
N VAL A 123 7.13 23.56 -17.47
CA VAL A 123 6.24 22.42 -17.15
C VAL A 123 6.11 21.43 -18.30
N ALA A 124 6.28 21.84 -19.56
CA ALA A 124 6.16 20.94 -20.72
C ALA A 124 7.01 19.65 -20.62
N PRO A 125 8.27 19.68 -20.13
CA PRO A 125 9.07 18.47 -19.97
C PRO A 125 8.55 17.48 -18.90
N LEU A 126 7.67 17.91 -18.00
CA LEU A 126 7.10 17.03 -16.95
C LEU A 126 6.01 16.12 -17.50
N PHE A 127 5.48 16.39 -18.69
CA PHE A 127 4.42 15.58 -19.29
C PHE A 127 4.99 14.36 -20.02
N ASP A 128 4.89 13.18 -19.40
CA ASP A 128 5.26 11.90 -20.01
C ASP A 128 4.01 11.14 -20.51
N ALA A 129 3.72 11.30 -21.81
CA ALA A 129 2.63 10.58 -22.47
C ALA A 129 2.90 9.08 -22.66
N GLY A 130 4.17 8.63 -22.57
CA GLY A 130 4.56 7.25 -22.76
C GLY A 130 4.02 6.31 -21.69
N ILE A 131 3.78 6.84 -20.48
CA ILE A 131 3.25 6.09 -19.33
C ILE A 131 1.92 5.41 -19.66
N PHE A 132 1.03 6.06 -20.42
CA PHE A 132 -0.27 5.47 -20.79
C PHE A 132 -0.11 4.18 -21.61
N GLY A 133 0.82 4.18 -22.58
CA GLY A 133 1.10 3.01 -23.39
C GLY A 133 1.71 1.87 -22.59
N THR A 134 2.62 2.19 -21.67
CA THR A 134 3.25 1.22 -20.78
C THR A 134 2.24 0.59 -19.82
N LEU A 135 1.41 1.40 -19.15
CA LEU A 135 0.36 0.90 -18.25
C LEU A 135 -0.65 0.01 -18.99
N TRP A 136 -1.06 0.39 -20.20
CA TRP A 136 -1.98 -0.41 -21.01
C TRP A 136 -1.40 -1.79 -21.36
N ARG A 137 -0.10 -1.86 -21.66
CA ARG A 137 0.59 -3.10 -22.05
C ARG A 137 0.89 -4.00 -20.86
N VAL A 138 1.13 -3.44 -19.67
CA VAL A 138 1.42 -4.19 -18.44
C VAL A 138 0.13 -4.67 -17.76
N LYS A 139 -0.76 -3.75 -17.35
CA LYS A 139 -1.98 -4.09 -16.61
C LYS A 139 -3.03 -3.00 -16.75
N ARG A 140 -4.11 -3.32 -17.46
CA ARG A 140 -5.20 -2.37 -17.76
C ARG A 140 -5.88 -1.77 -16.51
N LEU A 141 -5.90 -2.49 -15.40
CA LEU A 141 -6.48 -1.98 -14.14
C LEU A 141 -5.69 -0.81 -13.56
N ASP A 142 -4.40 -0.69 -13.86
CA ASP A 142 -3.56 0.38 -13.33
C ASP A 142 -3.78 1.72 -14.07
N LEU A 143 -4.52 1.70 -15.19
CA LEU A 143 -5.02 2.91 -15.86
C LEU A 143 -6.16 3.57 -15.10
N LEU A 144 -6.91 2.83 -14.29
CA LEU A 144 -8.08 3.37 -13.58
C LEU A 144 -7.66 4.47 -12.58
N PRO A 145 -6.68 4.26 -11.67
CA PRO A 145 -6.18 5.34 -10.82
C PRO A 145 -5.66 6.54 -11.61
N LEU A 146 -4.95 6.30 -12.72
CA LEU A 146 -4.40 7.36 -13.56
C LEU A 146 -5.51 8.25 -14.16
N CYS A 147 -6.53 7.62 -14.75
CA CYS A 147 -7.68 8.34 -15.32
C CYS A 147 -8.48 9.09 -14.24
N VAL A 148 -8.73 8.46 -13.09
CA VAL A 148 -9.46 9.09 -11.97
C VAL A 148 -8.70 10.31 -11.44
N THR A 149 -7.38 10.17 -11.24
CA THR A 149 -6.51 11.27 -10.81
C THR A 149 -6.57 12.42 -11.81
N PHE A 150 -6.38 12.11 -13.11
CA PHE A 150 -6.38 13.10 -14.17
C PHE A 150 -7.71 13.86 -14.28
N LEU A 151 -8.85 13.16 -14.23
CA LEU A 151 -10.17 13.77 -14.35
C LEU A 151 -10.53 14.63 -13.13
N LEU A 152 -10.17 14.22 -11.93
CA LEU A 152 -10.50 14.96 -10.71
C LEU A 152 -9.57 16.16 -10.46
N CYS A 153 -8.36 16.15 -11.02
CA CYS A 153 -7.47 17.31 -11.03
C CYS A 153 -8.07 18.54 -11.75
N PHE A 154 -9.06 18.38 -12.64
CA PHE A 154 -9.77 19.52 -13.25
C PHE A 154 -10.58 20.34 -12.24
N TRP A 155 -10.99 19.75 -11.13
CA TRP A 155 -11.65 20.47 -10.05
C TRP A 155 -10.60 21.12 -9.16
N GLU A 156 -9.83 20.29 -8.47
CA GLU A 156 -8.64 20.69 -7.73
C GLU A 156 -7.65 19.53 -7.72
N VAL A 157 -6.35 19.85 -7.77
CA VAL A 157 -5.27 18.86 -7.72
C VAL A 157 -5.36 17.98 -6.46
N GLN A 158 -5.83 18.56 -5.35
CA GLN A 158 -5.99 17.90 -4.06
C GLN A 158 -6.96 16.71 -4.13
N TYR A 159 -8.13 16.92 -4.73
CA TYR A 159 -9.13 15.86 -4.93
C TYR A 159 -8.63 14.78 -5.89
N GLY A 160 -7.90 15.17 -6.93
CA GLY A 160 -7.26 14.24 -7.87
C GLY A 160 -6.32 13.27 -7.16
N ILE A 161 -5.38 13.79 -6.36
CA ILE A 161 -4.40 12.97 -5.62
C ILE A 161 -5.11 12.03 -4.63
N LEU A 162 -6.07 12.56 -3.86
CA LEU A 162 -6.78 11.79 -2.85
C LEU A 162 -7.57 10.63 -3.48
N ALA A 163 -8.34 10.92 -4.54
CA ALA A 163 -9.16 9.92 -5.21
C ALA A 163 -8.30 8.87 -5.95
N GLY A 164 -7.23 9.30 -6.63
CA GLY A 164 -6.28 8.39 -7.26
C GLY A 164 -5.63 7.41 -6.29
N THR A 165 -5.20 7.93 -5.14
CA THR A 165 -4.63 7.13 -4.05
C THR A 165 -5.66 6.16 -3.48
N LEU A 166 -6.90 6.63 -3.25
CA LEU A 166 -7.98 5.80 -2.75
C LEU A 166 -8.32 4.66 -3.70
N VAL A 167 -8.46 4.94 -5.00
CA VAL A 167 -8.72 3.90 -6.01
C VAL A 167 -7.56 2.90 -6.08
N SER A 168 -6.31 3.37 -6.01
CA SER A 168 -5.14 2.48 -5.96
C SER A 168 -5.17 1.57 -4.73
N ALA A 169 -5.50 2.13 -3.56
CA ALA A 169 -5.65 1.39 -2.32
C ALA A 169 -6.79 0.36 -2.38
N LEU A 170 -7.93 0.71 -2.99
CA LEU A 170 -9.06 -0.20 -3.19
C LEU A 170 -8.72 -1.35 -4.13
N ILE A 171 -7.99 -1.09 -5.22
CA ILE A 171 -7.50 -2.15 -6.13
C ILE A 171 -6.56 -3.10 -5.39
N LEU A 172 -5.63 -2.55 -4.59
CA LEU A 172 -4.73 -3.35 -3.76
C LEU A 172 -5.53 -4.19 -2.75
N LEU A 173 -6.45 -3.57 -2.01
CA LEU A 173 -7.29 -4.25 -1.03
C LEU A 173 -8.13 -5.35 -1.68
N HIS A 174 -8.69 -5.12 -2.87
CA HIS A 174 -9.43 -6.14 -3.61
C HIS A 174 -8.54 -7.32 -3.99
N SER A 175 -7.30 -7.07 -4.42
CA SER A 175 -6.35 -8.13 -4.74
C SER A 175 -5.92 -8.95 -3.53
N VAL A 176 -5.85 -8.33 -2.34
CA VAL A 176 -5.58 -9.00 -1.06
C VAL A 176 -6.81 -9.77 -0.57
N ALA A 177 -8.02 -9.24 -0.78
CA ALA A 177 -9.27 -9.86 -0.35
C ALA A 177 -9.71 -11.04 -1.21
N ARG A 178 -9.35 -11.08 -2.48
CA ARG A 178 -9.64 -12.21 -3.38
C ARG A 178 -8.35 -12.74 -4.00
N PRO A 179 -7.52 -13.44 -3.21
CA PRO A 179 -6.30 -14.04 -3.73
C PRO A 179 -6.68 -15.10 -4.79
N LYS A 180 -5.86 -15.21 -5.83
CA LYS A 180 -6.04 -16.27 -6.83
C LYS A 180 -5.73 -17.61 -6.16
N ILE A 181 -6.68 -18.53 -6.24
CA ILE A 181 -6.52 -19.91 -5.74
C ILE A 181 -6.37 -20.80 -6.96
N GLN A 182 -5.21 -21.44 -7.09
CA GLN A 182 -5.02 -22.48 -8.09
C GLN A 182 -5.63 -23.76 -7.55
N VAL A 183 -6.41 -24.43 -8.38
CA VAL A 183 -7.09 -25.67 -8.02
C VAL A 183 -6.58 -26.75 -8.95
N SER A 184 -6.03 -27.81 -8.37
CA SER A 184 -5.60 -29.00 -9.09
C SER A 184 -6.55 -30.13 -8.76
N GLU A 185 -7.29 -30.61 -9.77
CA GLU A 185 -8.19 -31.74 -9.64
C GLU A 185 -7.42 -33.05 -9.78
N GLY A 186 -7.37 -33.83 -8.70
CA GLY A 186 -6.76 -35.15 -8.64
C GLY A 186 -7.67 -36.18 -7.97
N PRO A 187 -7.11 -37.29 -7.44
CA PRO A 187 -7.86 -38.17 -6.53
C PRO A 187 -8.36 -37.40 -5.29
N VAL A 188 -7.57 -36.41 -4.85
CA VAL A 188 -7.89 -35.45 -3.79
C VAL A 188 -7.88 -34.04 -4.40
N LEU A 189 -8.72 -33.13 -3.89
CA LEU A 189 -8.72 -31.75 -4.36
C LEU A 189 -7.60 -30.95 -3.69
N VAL A 190 -6.66 -30.41 -4.47
CA VAL A 190 -5.59 -29.56 -3.95
C VAL A 190 -5.92 -28.10 -4.26
N LEU A 191 -6.01 -27.27 -3.21
CA LEU A 191 -6.15 -25.82 -3.33
C LEU A 191 -4.86 -25.14 -2.90
N GLN A 192 -4.30 -24.32 -3.78
CA GLN A 192 -3.07 -23.60 -3.54
C GLN A 192 -3.31 -22.09 -3.65
N PRO A 193 -3.43 -21.37 -2.53
CA PRO A 193 -3.47 -19.91 -2.53
C PRO A 193 -2.17 -19.33 -3.07
N ALA A 194 -2.26 -18.37 -4.00
CA ALA A 194 -1.08 -17.75 -4.62
C ALA A 194 -0.36 -16.72 -3.73
N SER A 195 -0.92 -16.36 -2.58
CA SER A 195 -0.39 -15.31 -1.69
C SER A 195 -0.72 -15.59 -0.23
N GLY A 196 -0.18 -14.75 0.66
CA GLY A 196 -0.56 -14.73 2.08
C GLY A 196 -2.08 -14.59 2.29
N LEU A 197 -2.55 -15.14 3.40
CA LEU A 197 -3.96 -15.12 3.79
C LEU A 197 -4.13 -14.12 4.92
N HIS A 198 -4.96 -13.11 4.68
CA HIS A 198 -5.31 -12.08 5.66
C HIS A 198 -6.82 -12.05 5.86
N PHE A 199 -7.28 -11.30 6.86
CA PHE A 199 -8.67 -11.13 7.25
C PHE A 199 -9.63 -10.99 6.06
N PRO A 200 -9.36 -10.17 5.03
CA PRO A 200 -10.31 -10.01 3.93
C PRO A 200 -10.43 -11.26 3.02
N ALA A 201 -9.43 -12.16 3.06
CA ALA A 201 -9.31 -13.30 2.16
C ALA A 201 -9.98 -14.58 2.67
N ILE A 202 -10.15 -14.73 3.99
CA ILE A 202 -10.61 -16.00 4.57
C ILE A 202 -12.01 -16.40 4.11
N GLU A 203 -12.90 -15.43 3.93
CA GLU A 203 -14.26 -15.67 3.46
C GLU A 203 -14.26 -16.19 2.03
N ALA A 204 -13.49 -15.54 1.14
CA ALA A 204 -13.35 -15.96 -0.25
C ALA A 204 -12.68 -17.34 -0.36
N LEU A 205 -11.71 -17.63 0.51
CA LEU A 205 -11.09 -18.95 0.59
C LEU A 205 -12.10 -20.01 1.04
N ARG A 206 -12.88 -19.73 2.09
CA ARG A 206 -13.89 -20.65 2.60
C ARG A 206 -14.94 -20.97 1.55
N GLU A 207 -15.49 -19.94 0.91
CA GLU A 207 -16.44 -20.07 -0.21
C GLU A 207 -15.85 -20.89 -1.36
N ALA A 208 -14.59 -20.66 -1.73
CA ALA A 208 -13.90 -21.36 -2.80
C ALA A 208 -13.58 -22.84 -2.50
N ILE A 209 -13.39 -23.19 -1.22
CA ILE A 209 -13.17 -24.56 -0.77
C ILE A 209 -14.51 -25.28 -0.68
N LEU A 210 -15.47 -24.75 0.07
CA LEU A 210 -16.76 -25.40 0.33
C LEU A 210 -17.55 -25.69 -0.95
N SER A 211 -17.61 -24.73 -1.87
CA SER A 211 -18.32 -24.89 -3.16
C SER A 211 -17.71 -25.97 -4.08
N ARG A 212 -16.43 -26.30 -3.88
CA ARG A 212 -15.73 -27.30 -4.70
C ARG A 212 -15.57 -28.66 -4.03
N THR A 213 -15.70 -28.73 -2.71
CA THR A 213 -15.50 -29.96 -1.95
C THR A 213 -16.80 -30.54 -1.42
N LEU A 214 -17.61 -29.72 -0.74
CA LEU A 214 -18.83 -30.17 -0.05
C LEU A 214 -20.06 -30.12 -0.96
N GLU A 215 -20.13 -29.13 -1.85
CA GLU A 215 -21.23 -29.04 -2.83
C GLU A 215 -21.05 -30.01 -4.00
N ALA A 216 -19.84 -30.59 -4.16
CA ALA A 216 -19.60 -31.67 -5.11
C ALA A 216 -20.27 -32.97 -4.64
N SER A 217 -20.89 -33.71 -5.56
CA SER A 217 -21.51 -35.02 -5.28
C SER A 217 -20.72 -36.14 -5.98
N PRO A 218 -20.02 -37.04 -5.25
CA PRO A 218 -19.88 -37.13 -3.79
C PRO A 218 -18.90 -36.07 -3.21
N PRO A 219 -19.03 -35.72 -1.91
CA PRO A 219 -18.13 -34.78 -1.25
C PRO A 219 -16.72 -35.36 -1.18
N ARG A 220 -15.70 -34.53 -1.42
CA ARG A 220 -14.30 -34.98 -1.56
C ARG A 220 -13.41 -34.37 -0.47
N CYS A 221 -12.44 -35.15 0.01
CA CYS A 221 -11.36 -34.64 0.84
C CYS A 221 -10.55 -33.57 0.11
N ALA A 222 -9.95 -32.65 0.87
CA ALA A 222 -9.18 -31.54 0.32
C ALA A 222 -7.84 -31.36 1.01
N VAL A 223 -6.86 -30.89 0.24
CA VAL A 223 -5.55 -30.46 0.71
C VAL A 223 -5.41 -28.98 0.44
N LEU A 224 -5.12 -28.20 1.48
CA LEU A 224 -4.73 -26.81 1.35
C LEU A 224 -3.20 -26.73 1.33
N ASP A 225 -2.64 -26.42 0.16
CA ASP A 225 -1.21 -26.18 0.00
C ASP A 225 -0.88 -24.73 0.40
N CYS A 226 -0.27 -24.60 1.57
CA CYS A 226 0.13 -23.34 2.18
C CYS A 226 1.58 -22.94 1.88
N THR A 227 2.26 -23.55 0.91
CA THR A 227 3.68 -23.28 0.60
C THR A 227 3.96 -21.79 0.34
N HIS A 228 3.01 -21.10 -0.31
CA HIS A 228 3.11 -19.66 -0.63
C HIS A 228 2.45 -18.74 0.41
N VAL A 229 1.91 -19.30 1.51
CA VAL A 229 1.29 -18.55 2.58
C VAL A 229 2.39 -18.15 3.58
N CYS A 230 2.82 -16.88 3.52
CA CYS A 230 3.91 -16.39 4.37
C CYS A 230 3.47 -16.00 5.78
N SER A 231 2.22 -15.53 5.92
CA SER A 231 1.66 -15.08 7.18
C SER A 231 0.15 -15.25 7.19
N ILE A 232 -0.39 -15.38 8.40
CA ILE A 232 -1.83 -15.40 8.69
C ILE A 232 -2.11 -14.51 9.89
N ASP A 233 -3.31 -13.95 9.95
CA ASP A 233 -3.79 -13.22 11.12
C ASP A 233 -4.78 -14.05 11.94
N TYR A 234 -5.18 -13.53 13.09
CA TYR A 234 -6.08 -14.22 14.01
C TYR A 234 -7.43 -14.56 13.37
N THR A 235 -7.97 -13.69 12.51
CA THR A 235 -9.27 -13.95 11.86
C THR A 235 -9.18 -15.07 10.84
N VAL A 236 -8.05 -15.18 10.13
CA VAL A 236 -7.77 -16.32 9.26
C VAL A 236 -7.70 -17.62 10.07
N VAL A 237 -7.03 -17.61 11.22
CA VAL A 237 -6.96 -18.78 12.11
C VAL A 237 -8.35 -19.23 12.55
N LEU A 238 -9.20 -18.29 12.99
CA LEU A 238 -10.58 -18.59 13.38
C LEU A 238 -11.38 -19.17 12.21
N GLY A 239 -11.33 -18.54 11.04
CA GLY A 239 -12.06 -19.01 9.87
C GLY A 239 -11.57 -20.35 9.32
N LEU A 240 -10.28 -20.68 9.48
CA LEU A 240 -9.76 -22.03 9.21
C LEU A 240 -10.26 -23.05 10.23
N GLY A 241 -10.42 -22.65 11.50
CA GLY A 241 -11.04 -23.47 12.54
C GLY A 241 -12.51 -23.80 12.23
N ASP A 242 -13.28 -22.80 11.82
CA ASP A 242 -14.68 -22.99 11.39
C ASP A 242 -14.75 -23.92 10.17
N LEU A 243 -13.85 -23.73 9.20
CA LEU A 243 -13.76 -24.57 8.01
C LEU A 243 -13.42 -26.03 8.34
N LEU A 244 -12.52 -26.28 9.29
CA LEU A 244 -12.23 -27.64 9.79
C LEU A 244 -13.47 -28.28 10.44
N GLY A 245 -14.23 -27.49 11.21
CA GLY A 245 -15.50 -27.92 11.80
C GLY A 245 -16.55 -28.31 10.75
N ASP A 246 -16.66 -27.54 9.67
CA ASP A 246 -17.58 -27.82 8.56
C ASP A 246 -17.21 -29.13 7.85
N PHE A 247 -15.92 -29.36 7.57
CA PHE A 247 -15.45 -30.61 6.97
C PHE A 247 -15.75 -31.83 7.86
N HIS A 248 -15.49 -31.71 9.16
CA HIS A 248 -15.75 -32.80 10.12
C HIS A 248 -17.23 -33.18 10.18
N ARG A 249 -18.15 -32.20 10.12
CA ARG A 249 -19.61 -32.44 10.10
C ARG A 249 -20.08 -33.20 8.86
N HIS A 250 -19.42 -32.98 7.73
CA HIS A 250 -19.72 -33.67 6.47
C HIS A 250 -18.95 -34.99 6.29
N GLY A 251 -18.17 -35.42 7.28
CA GLY A 251 -17.44 -36.68 7.26
C GLY A 251 -16.25 -36.69 6.29
N VAL A 252 -15.78 -35.53 5.86
CA VAL A 252 -14.61 -35.36 4.99
C VAL A 252 -13.45 -34.72 5.75
N THR A 253 -12.23 -34.90 5.26
CA THR A 253 -11.02 -34.41 5.92
C THR A 253 -10.38 -33.27 5.12
N LEU A 254 -9.92 -32.24 5.83
CA LEU A 254 -9.10 -31.15 5.29
C LEU A 254 -7.69 -31.27 5.87
N ALA A 255 -6.68 -31.39 5.01
CA ALA A 255 -5.27 -31.44 5.38
C ALA A 255 -4.52 -30.19 4.91
N PHE A 256 -3.48 -29.81 5.63
CA PHE A 256 -2.60 -28.69 5.29
C PHE A 256 -1.22 -29.19 4.86
N VAL A 257 -0.63 -28.60 3.82
CA VAL A 257 0.72 -28.94 3.34
C VAL A 257 1.56 -27.67 3.27
N GLY A 258 2.88 -27.79 3.45
CA GLY A 258 3.81 -26.69 3.17
C GLY A 258 3.69 -25.49 4.14
N LEU A 259 3.22 -25.73 5.37
CA LEU A 259 3.10 -24.67 6.37
C LEU A 259 4.47 -24.09 6.75
N GLN A 260 4.66 -22.80 6.48
CA GLN A 260 5.83 -22.06 6.95
C GLN A 260 5.80 -21.91 8.48
N VAL A 261 6.98 -21.78 9.11
CA VAL A 261 7.13 -21.70 10.58
C VAL A 261 6.23 -20.63 11.24
N PRO A 262 6.10 -19.39 10.71
CA PRO A 262 5.22 -18.39 11.31
C PRO A 262 3.74 -18.80 11.30
N VAL A 263 3.30 -19.42 10.21
CA VAL A 263 1.92 -19.90 10.02
C VAL A 263 1.62 -21.08 10.93
N LEU A 264 2.54 -22.06 10.99
CA LEU A 264 2.42 -23.21 11.87
C LEU A 264 2.36 -22.79 13.34
N ARG A 265 3.20 -21.84 13.76
CA ARG A 265 3.18 -21.30 15.12
C ARG A 265 1.83 -20.64 15.46
N ALA A 266 1.28 -19.86 14.54
CA ALA A 266 -0.02 -19.22 14.72
C ALA A 266 -1.15 -20.26 14.84
N LEU A 267 -1.17 -21.28 14.00
CA LEU A 267 -2.17 -22.36 14.06
C LEU A 267 -2.07 -23.19 15.35
N LEU A 268 -0.87 -23.59 15.74
CA LEU A 268 -0.66 -24.36 16.97
C LEU A 268 -0.99 -23.54 18.22
N SER A 269 -0.75 -22.22 18.21
CA SER A 269 -1.10 -21.36 19.34
C SER A 269 -2.60 -21.22 19.58
N ALA A 270 -3.42 -21.51 18.58
CA ALA A 270 -4.87 -21.42 18.67
C ALA A 270 -5.55 -22.74 19.09
N ASP A 271 -4.79 -23.82 19.28
CA ASP A 271 -5.27 -25.13 19.75
C ASP A 271 -6.51 -25.65 18.98
N LEU A 272 -6.48 -25.51 17.64
CA LEU A 272 -7.57 -25.97 16.79
C LEU A 272 -7.60 -27.51 16.74
N LYS A 273 -8.76 -28.08 17.08
CA LYS A 273 -8.97 -29.53 17.07
C LYS A 273 -9.03 -30.07 15.65
N GLY A 274 -8.31 -31.16 15.38
CA GLY A 274 -8.38 -31.87 14.10
C GLY A 274 -7.53 -31.28 12.98
N ILE A 275 -6.57 -30.39 13.27
CA ILE A 275 -5.56 -30.00 12.28
C ILE A 275 -4.74 -31.23 11.91
N GLN A 276 -4.72 -31.56 10.62
CA GLN A 276 -3.78 -32.50 10.03
C GLN A 276 -2.85 -31.72 9.10
N TYR A 277 -1.53 -31.82 9.33
CA TYR A 277 -0.55 -31.17 8.47
C TYR A 277 0.55 -32.14 8.06
N PHE A 278 1.03 -32.00 6.83
CA PHE A 278 2.04 -32.86 6.23
C PHE A 278 3.17 -32.03 5.61
N SER A 279 4.33 -32.67 5.47
CA SER A 279 5.51 -32.03 4.90
C SER A 279 5.45 -31.98 3.38
N THR A 280 4.86 -33.01 2.76
CA THR A 280 4.76 -33.15 1.30
C THR A 280 3.33 -33.43 0.86
N LEU A 281 3.02 -33.05 -0.38
CA LEU A 281 1.71 -33.26 -0.97
C LEU A 281 1.40 -34.76 -1.18
N GLU A 282 2.41 -35.56 -1.54
CA GLU A 282 2.25 -37.02 -1.71
C GLU A 282 1.86 -37.74 -0.43
N GLU A 283 2.40 -37.32 0.73
CA GLU A 283 2.02 -37.87 2.04
C GLU A 283 0.56 -37.58 2.36
N ALA A 284 0.12 -36.35 2.10
CA ALA A 284 -1.26 -35.92 2.33
C ALA A 284 -2.24 -36.66 1.40
N GLU A 285 -1.91 -36.80 0.11
CA GLU A 285 -2.73 -37.52 -0.86
C GLU A 285 -2.85 -39.02 -0.50
N LYS A 286 -1.75 -39.67 -0.12
CA LYS A 286 -1.77 -41.07 0.32
C LYS A 286 -2.66 -41.27 1.54
N TYR A 287 -2.59 -40.36 2.51
CA TYR A 287 -3.43 -40.41 3.70
C TYR A 287 -4.92 -40.23 3.36
N LEU A 288 -5.25 -39.27 2.50
CA LEU A 288 -6.64 -38.96 2.15
C LEU A 288 -7.26 -39.93 1.12
N SER A 289 -6.44 -40.61 0.33
CA SER A 289 -6.90 -41.65 -0.62
C SER A 289 -7.20 -43.00 0.04
N GLN A 290 -6.79 -43.19 1.29
CA GLN A 290 -7.20 -44.33 2.12
C GLN A 290 -8.55 -44.01 2.77
N GLU A 291 -9.66 -44.42 2.13
CA GLU A 291 -11.03 -44.24 2.62
C GLU A 291 -11.34 -44.96 3.97
N PRO A 292 -12.44 -44.61 4.68
CA PRO A 292 -12.46 -44.35 6.11
C PRO A 292 -12.82 -45.59 6.92
N GLY A 293 -11.84 -46.20 7.59
CA GLY A 293 -12.12 -47.39 8.41
C GLY A 293 -11.00 -47.91 9.28
N THR A 294 -9.83 -47.29 9.26
CA THR A 294 -8.67 -47.74 10.03
C THR A 294 -8.09 -46.57 10.82
N GLN A 295 -8.55 -46.40 12.06
CA GLN A 295 -7.59 -46.05 13.12
C GLN A 295 -6.52 -47.16 13.10
N PRO A 296 -5.21 -46.87 13.09
CA PRO A 296 -4.56 -46.31 14.28
C PRO A 296 -3.24 -45.53 14.06
N TYR A 297 -3.04 -44.43 14.78
CA TYR A 297 -1.92 -44.24 15.72
C TYR A 297 -2.27 -43.00 16.53
N ASN A 298 -2.80 -43.21 17.74
CA ASN A 298 -2.67 -42.19 18.76
C ASN A 298 -1.17 -41.94 18.90
N ILE A 299 -0.70 -40.78 18.46
CA ILE A 299 0.49 -40.20 19.06
C ILE A 299 0.05 -39.90 20.49
N SER A 300 0.26 -40.89 21.35
CA SER A 300 0.26 -40.74 22.79
C SER A 300 0.98 -39.43 23.13
N GLU A 301 0.38 -38.67 24.03
CA GLU A 301 0.78 -37.36 24.55
C GLU A 301 2.21 -37.30 25.18
N ASP A 302 3.11 -38.23 24.86
CA ASP A 302 4.40 -38.44 25.52
C ASP A 302 5.62 -38.44 24.58
N SER A 303 5.56 -37.82 23.39
CA SER A 303 6.79 -37.62 22.61
C SER A 303 6.85 -36.29 21.87
N VAL A 304 6.82 -35.20 22.64
CA VAL A 304 7.57 -34.01 22.24
C VAL A 304 9.04 -34.30 22.53
N PRO A 305 9.93 -34.49 21.54
CA PRO A 305 11.35 -34.47 21.84
C PRO A 305 11.68 -33.08 22.38
N GLU A 306 12.02 -33.00 23.67
CA GLU A 306 12.35 -31.78 24.43
C GLU A 306 13.39 -30.89 23.72
N HIS A 307 14.10 -31.43 22.73
CA HIS A 307 15.08 -30.70 21.93
C HIS A 307 14.51 -29.67 20.93
N LYS A 308 13.22 -29.73 20.55
CA LYS A 308 12.61 -28.74 19.62
C LYS A 308 11.84 -27.61 20.31
N VAL A 309 11.49 -27.76 21.59
CA VAL A 309 10.85 -26.69 22.37
C VAL A 309 11.87 -25.62 22.79
N ALA A 310 13.14 -25.98 22.92
CA ALA A 310 14.21 -25.05 23.26
C ALA A 310 14.51 -24.02 22.15
N LEU A 311 14.27 -24.35 20.87
CA LEU A 311 14.48 -23.43 19.74
C LEU A 311 13.27 -22.54 19.42
N LEU A 312 12.13 -22.76 20.08
CA LEU A 312 10.92 -21.94 19.93
C LEU A 312 10.79 -20.84 21.00
N LYS A 313 11.69 -20.83 22.00
CA LYS A 313 11.79 -19.81 23.06
C LYS A 313 12.96 -18.83 22.87
N ALA A 314 13.68 -18.90 21.75
CA ALA A 314 14.75 -17.97 21.39
C ALA A 314 14.30 -17.09 20.21
#